data_AF-A0A9W7CUZ0-F1
#
_entry.id   AF-A0A9W7CUZ0-F1
#
_cell.length_a   1.000
_cell.length_b   1.000
_cell.length_c   1.000
_cell.angle_alpha   90.00
_cell.angle_beta   90.00
_cell.angle_gamma   90.00
#
_symmetry.space_group_name_H-M   'P 1'
#
loop_
_entity.id
_entity.type
_entity.pdbx_description
1 polymer ?
#
loop_
_entity_poly.entity_id
_entity_poly.type
_entity_poly.pdbx_seq_one_letter_code
_entity_poly.pdbx_strand_id
1 'polypeptide(L)'
;MMQQLGYSADSLLVAALQKQVEYESDIPLPTTNKSPLLKMQRVQNQVCYDPAVVDPDTSKTSAAATPLDEYTLTPKLDPPADAFARVQKLLVEGLRDAVAKGLSGRGLRRLKASLKKYQDNYRVQFGLDPPVKVTPLKVKMKVGVLPVKCKARCYPLLHRIFLEQHVKELFDVMLIRENNRNRWASAPCIVPKKEINDLRMTVDSRDVKSRTKPIPFPMPQIEVAITHGVGATVFFSCVWFKV
;
A
#
# COMPACT_ATOMS: atom_id res chain seq x y z
N MET A 1 29.76 0.20 6.90
CA MET A 1 28.77 0.41 5.82
C MET A 1 27.77 1.53 6.11
N MET A 2 27.10 1.61 7.27
CA MET A 2 26.26 2.80 7.60
C MET A 2 27.05 4.12 7.58
N GLN A 3 28.25 4.14 8.17
CA GLN A 3 29.17 5.29 8.06
C GLN A 3 29.64 5.57 6.61
N GLN A 4 29.73 4.55 5.76
CA GLN A 4 30.10 4.72 4.35
C GLN A 4 28.95 5.28 3.50
N LEU A 5 27.70 5.14 3.97
CA LEU A 5 26.52 5.78 3.41
C LEU A 5 26.21 7.13 4.10
N GLY A 6 27.07 7.59 5.02
CA GLY A 6 26.91 8.86 5.75
C GLY A 6 25.93 8.84 6.93
N TYR A 7 25.43 7.66 7.32
CA TYR A 7 24.49 7.51 8.43
C TYR A 7 25.19 7.02 9.71
N SER A 8 24.88 7.67 10.84
CA SER A 8 25.29 7.23 12.19
C SER A 8 24.08 6.71 12.96
N ALA A 9 24.18 5.52 13.55
CA ALA A 9 23.10 4.92 14.34
C ALA A 9 22.64 5.85 15.49
N ASP A 10 23.59 6.50 16.16
CA ASP A 10 23.30 7.44 17.25
C ASP A 10 22.56 8.69 16.74
N SER A 11 22.94 9.18 15.55
CA SER A 11 22.26 10.33 14.94
C SER A 11 20.81 10.04 14.56
N LEU A 12 20.54 8.82 14.08
CA LEU A 12 19.18 8.37 13.75
C LEU A 12 18.34 8.19 15.01
N LEU A 13 18.89 7.57 16.06
CA LEU A 13 18.20 7.44 17.35
C LEU A 13 17.85 8.79 17.97
N VAL A 14 18.76 9.77 17.91
CA VAL A 14 18.49 11.14 18.38
C VAL A 14 17.43 11.84 17.54
N ALA A 15 17.47 11.70 16.21
CA ALA A 15 16.45 12.27 15.32
C ALA A 15 15.06 11.64 15.52
N ALA A 16 15.00 10.34 15.80
CA ALA A 16 13.78 9.61 16.08
C ALA A 16 13.16 10.04 17.42
N LEU A 17 13.97 10.23 18.46
CA LEU A 17 13.54 10.73 19.78
C LEU A 17 13.02 12.18 19.69
N GLN A 18 13.64 13.04 18.88
CA GLN A 18 13.18 14.41 18.68
C GLN A 18 11.80 14.50 18.02
N LYS A 19 11.44 13.54 17.17
CA LYS A 19 10.13 13.50 16.49
C LYS A 19 9.04 12.79 17.28
N GLN A 20 9.36 12.17 18.42
CA GLN A 20 8.40 11.39 19.20
C GLN A 20 7.18 12.22 19.64
N VAL A 21 7.38 13.51 19.96
CA VAL A 21 6.33 14.47 20.34
C VAL A 21 5.37 14.80 19.19
N GLU A 22 5.79 14.63 17.92
CA GLU A 22 4.92 14.83 16.75
C GLU A 22 3.98 13.63 16.51
N TYR A 23 4.32 12.45 17.02
CA TYR A 23 3.53 11.22 16.87
C TYR A 23 2.62 10.94 18.07
N GLU A 24 3.02 11.39 19.27
CA GLU A 24 2.21 11.36 20.49
C GLU A 24 1.50 12.71 20.68
N SER A 25 0.37 12.93 20.00
CA SER A 25 -0.48 14.08 20.31
C SER A 25 -1.97 13.74 20.28
N ASP A 26 -2.65 13.96 21.41
CA ASP A 26 -4.12 14.00 21.53
C ASP A 26 -4.71 15.33 21.02
N ILE A 27 -3.94 16.12 20.25
CA ILE A 27 -4.26 17.50 19.85
C ILE A 27 -4.81 17.51 18.40
N PRO A 28 -5.87 18.28 18.09
CA PRO A 28 -6.33 18.48 16.72
C PRO A 28 -5.24 19.04 15.81
N LEU A 29 -5.24 18.60 14.54
CA LEU A 29 -4.21 18.87 13.54
C LEU A 29 -3.82 20.37 13.44
N PRO A 30 -2.52 20.72 13.43
CA PRO A 30 -2.08 22.12 13.43
C PRO A 30 -2.34 22.84 12.09
N THR A 31 -2.73 24.11 12.17
CA THR A 31 -2.94 25.03 11.02
C THR A 31 -1.67 25.72 10.51
N THR A 32 -0.49 25.36 11.05
CA THR A 32 0.79 26.07 10.85
C THR A 32 1.58 25.58 9.63
N ASN A 33 2.25 26.52 8.94
CA ASN A 33 3.05 26.28 7.73
C ASN A 33 4.56 26.14 7.99
N LYS A 34 4.99 26.02 9.25
CA LYS A 34 6.42 26.07 9.61
C LYS A 34 7.20 24.79 9.29
N SER A 35 6.55 23.63 9.17
CA SER A 35 7.22 22.37 8.84
C SER A 35 6.84 21.84 7.44
N PRO A 36 7.79 21.25 6.68
CA PRO A 36 7.50 20.67 5.37
C PRO A 36 6.45 19.56 5.42
N LEU A 37 6.44 18.78 6.52
CA LEU A 37 5.53 17.65 6.70
C LEU A 37 4.11 18.11 7.04
N LEU A 38 3.96 19.15 7.88
CA LEU A 38 2.66 19.79 8.15
C LEU A 38 2.13 20.53 6.92
N LYS A 39 3.02 21.13 6.12
CA LYS A 39 2.66 21.71 4.83
C LYS A 39 2.15 20.64 3.86
N MET A 40 2.80 19.48 3.82
CA MET A 40 2.34 18.33 3.03
C MET A 40 0.99 17.80 3.51
N GLN A 41 0.78 17.64 4.82
CA GLN A 41 -0.49 17.22 5.40
C GLN A 41 -1.61 18.23 5.13
N ARG A 42 -1.32 19.55 5.19
CA ARG A 42 -2.27 20.59 4.84
C ARG A 42 -2.63 20.57 3.35
N VAL A 43 -1.65 20.44 2.46
CA VAL A 43 -1.88 20.35 1.01
C VAL A 43 -2.71 19.11 0.68
N GLN A 44 -2.39 17.96 1.30
CA GLN A 44 -3.21 16.75 1.19
C GLN A 44 -4.63 16.96 1.73
N ASN A 45 -4.81 17.70 2.82
CA ASN A 45 -6.14 18.05 3.34
C ASN A 45 -6.88 19.05 2.43
N GLN A 46 -6.24 20.08 1.90
CA GLN A 46 -6.88 21.06 1.00
C GLN A 46 -7.31 20.43 -0.33
N VAL A 47 -6.45 19.59 -0.92
CA VAL A 47 -6.75 18.90 -2.19
C VAL A 47 -7.83 17.82 -2.02
N CYS A 48 -7.94 17.20 -0.84
CA CYS A 48 -8.88 16.11 -0.61
C CYS A 48 -10.19 16.49 0.12
N TYR A 49 -10.31 17.70 0.69
CA TYR A 49 -11.43 18.04 1.59
C TYR A 49 -12.10 19.41 1.35
N ASP A 50 -11.58 20.31 0.50
CA ASP A 50 -12.28 21.56 0.16
C ASP A 50 -12.98 21.46 -1.21
N PRO A 51 -14.32 21.36 -1.27
CA PRO A 51 -15.06 21.33 -2.52
C PRO A 51 -15.23 22.72 -3.17
N ALA A 52 -14.61 23.78 -2.62
CA ALA A 52 -14.87 25.18 -2.97
C ALA A 52 -13.72 25.92 -3.67
N VAL A 53 -12.60 25.26 -4.00
CA VAL A 53 -11.52 25.91 -4.77
C VAL A 53 -11.41 25.26 -6.15
N VAL A 54 -12.29 25.68 -7.06
CA VAL A 54 -11.96 25.70 -8.49
C VAL A 54 -11.21 27.00 -8.69
N ASP A 55 -9.88 26.94 -8.69
CA ASP A 55 -9.07 28.08 -9.11
C ASP A 55 -9.11 28.12 -10.65
N PRO A 56 -9.65 29.17 -11.30
CA PRO A 56 -9.82 29.19 -12.75
C PRO A 56 -8.52 29.42 -13.51
N ASP A 57 -7.42 29.76 -12.82
CA ASP A 57 -6.16 30.12 -13.46
C ASP A 57 -4.98 29.55 -12.68
N THR A 58 -4.47 28.36 -13.06
CA THR A 58 -3.04 28.05 -12.89
C THR A 58 -2.60 26.98 -13.89
N SER A 59 -2.08 27.46 -15.01
CA SER A 59 -1.03 26.78 -15.75
C SER A 59 0.24 26.76 -14.87
N LYS A 60 0.49 25.67 -14.15
CA LYS A 60 1.82 25.31 -13.60
C LYS A 60 1.84 23.86 -13.14
N THR A 61 2.46 23.05 -14.00
CA THR A 61 3.39 21.96 -13.74
C THR A 61 3.12 21.04 -12.54
N SER A 62 2.81 19.78 -12.88
CA SER A 62 2.85 18.59 -12.04
C SER A 62 3.86 18.69 -10.88
N ALA A 63 3.34 18.81 -9.66
CA ALA A 63 4.13 18.57 -8.46
C ALA A 63 4.65 17.13 -8.51
N ALA A 64 5.97 16.99 -8.54
CA ALA A 64 6.67 15.73 -8.68
C ALA A 64 6.23 14.72 -7.62
N ALA A 65 5.88 13.51 -8.07
CA ALA A 65 5.45 12.40 -7.23
C ALA A 65 6.55 11.98 -6.24
N THR A 66 6.18 11.81 -4.98
CA THR A 66 7.07 11.26 -3.95
C THR A 66 7.39 9.78 -4.24
N PRO A 67 8.59 9.28 -3.88
CA PRO A 67 8.98 7.87 -4.09
C PRO A 67 8.11 6.83 -3.38
N LEU A 68 7.26 7.27 -2.44
CA LEU A 68 6.32 6.41 -1.70
C LEU A 68 5.03 6.08 -2.49
N ASP A 69 4.76 6.81 -3.58
CA ASP A 69 3.58 6.58 -4.43
C ASP A 69 3.74 5.38 -5.39
N GLU A 70 4.88 4.69 -5.33
CA GLU A 70 5.19 3.49 -6.12
C GLU A 70 4.58 2.20 -5.51
N TYR A 71 3.95 2.27 -4.33
CA TYR A 71 3.61 1.08 -3.52
C TYR A 71 2.14 0.65 -3.54
N THR A 72 1.28 1.23 -4.38
CA THR A 72 -0.15 0.88 -4.38
C THR A 72 -0.69 0.79 -5.80
N LEU A 73 -0.34 -0.27 -6.52
CA LEU A 73 -1.06 -0.63 -7.73
C LEU A 73 -2.19 -1.61 -7.38
N THR A 74 -3.38 -1.34 -7.92
CA THR A 74 -4.46 -2.33 -8.00
C THR A 74 -4.09 -3.31 -9.12
N PRO A 75 -3.92 -4.62 -8.85
CA PRO A 75 -3.48 -5.58 -9.86
C PRO A 75 -4.62 -5.91 -10.84
N LYS A 76 -4.26 -6.06 -12.11
CA LYS A 76 -5.12 -6.65 -13.14
C LYS A 76 -5.16 -8.17 -12.94
N LEU A 77 -6.32 -8.78 -13.13
CA LEU A 77 -6.52 -10.23 -13.01
C LEU A 77 -6.55 -10.88 -14.39
N ASP A 78 -5.50 -11.62 -14.75
CA ASP A 78 -5.51 -12.52 -15.91
C ASP A 78 -6.18 -13.86 -15.52
N PRO A 79 -6.57 -14.71 -16.48
CA PRO A 79 -7.10 -16.05 -16.19
C PRO A 79 -6.14 -16.89 -15.31
N PRO A 80 -6.66 -17.77 -14.42
CA PRO A 80 -5.83 -18.51 -13.46
C PRO A 80 -4.75 -19.39 -14.07
N ALA A 81 -5.02 -19.97 -15.24
CA ALA A 81 -4.08 -20.83 -15.96
C ALA A 81 -2.83 -20.07 -16.43
N ASP A 82 -2.99 -18.80 -16.80
CA ASP A 82 -1.89 -17.95 -17.26
C ASP A 82 -1.04 -17.48 -16.08
N ALA A 83 -1.63 -17.27 -14.90
CA ALA A 83 -0.94 -16.76 -13.72
C ALA A 83 0.20 -17.67 -13.24
N PHE A 84 -0.05 -18.99 -13.17
CA PHE A 84 0.97 -19.95 -12.75
C PHE A 84 2.11 -20.07 -13.78
N ALA A 85 1.76 -20.09 -15.07
CA ALA A 85 2.74 -20.09 -16.16
C ALA A 85 3.59 -18.81 -16.13
N ARG A 86 2.97 -17.65 -15.88
CA ARG A 86 3.66 -16.36 -15.72
C ARG A 86 4.63 -16.38 -14.54
N VAL A 87 4.22 -16.90 -13.38
CA VAL A 87 5.12 -17.08 -12.22
C VAL A 87 6.31 -17.96 -12.60
N GLN A 88 6.07 -19.11 -13.22
CA GLN A 88 7.15 -20.01 -13.64
C GLN A 88 8.13 -19.33 -14.61
N LYS A 89 7.60 -18.60 -15.60
CA LYS A 89 8.40 -17.85 -16.56
C LYS A 89 9.33 -16.86 -15.85
N LEU A 90 8.78 -16.05 -14.93
CA LEU A 90 9.56 -15.08 -14.15
C LEU A 90 10.62 -15.75 -13.27
N LEU A 91 10.31 -16.90 -12.66
CA LEU A 91 11.29 -17.63 -11.85
C LEU A 91 12.45 -18.17 -12.72
N VAL A 92 12.16 -18.66 -13.93
CA VAL A 92 13.19 -19.11 -14.88
C VAL A 92 14.05 -17.94 -15.36
N GLU A 93 13.43 -16.80 -15.67
CA GLU A 93 14.15 -15.57 -16.05
C GLU A 93 15.05 -15.08 -14.91
N GLY A 94 14.55 -15.05 -13.67
CA GLY A 94 15.34 -14.70 -12.49
C GLY A 94 16.52 -15.66 -12.24
N LEU A 95 16.36 -16.95 -12.51
CA LEU A 95 17.47 -17.92 -12.43
C LEU A 95 18.54 -17.64 -13.49
N ARG A 96 18.15 -17.27 -14.72
CA ARG A 96 19.10 -16.90 -15.79
C ARG A 96 19.88 -15.65 -15.42
N ASP A 97 19.19 -14.63 -14.92
CA ASP A 97 19.81 -13.39 -14.45
C ASP A 97 20.80 -13.64 -13.30
N ALA A 98 20.42 -14.50 -12.34
CA ALA A 98 21.32 -14.88 -11.26
C ALA A 98 22.60 -15.58 -11.75
N VAL A 99 22.49 -16.47 -12.74
CA VAL A 99 23.65 -17.12 -13.36
C VAL A 99 24.53 -16.10 -14.09
N ALA A 100 23.93 -15.18 -14.85
CA ALA A 100 24.65 -14.08 -15.51
C ALA A 100 25.41 -13.20 -14.50
N LYS A 101 24.87 -13.02 -13.29
CA LYS A 101 25.49 -12.29 -12.19
C LYS A 101 26.48 -13.12 -11.36
N GLY A 102 26.86 -14.32 -11.82
CA GLY A 102 27.91 -15.13 -11.21
C GLY A 102 27.44 -16.18 -10.19
N LEU A 103 26.16 -16.57 -10.21
CA LEU A 103 25.67 -17.65 -9.34
C LEU A 103 26.38 -18.98 -9.68
N SER A 104 27.12 -19.53 -8.72
CA SER A 104 27.79 -20.83 -8.87
C SER A 104 26.82 -21.97 -9.22
N GLY A 105 27.30 -23.01 -9.91
CA GLY A 105 26.48 -24.17 -10.26
C GLY A 105 25.85 -24.88 -9.04
N ARG A 106 26.53 -24.88 -7.88
CA ARG A 106 25.96 -25.35 -6.61
C ARG A 106 24.83 -24.43 -6.11
N GLY A 107 25.02 -23.12 -6.20
CA GLY A 107 24.01 -22.11 -5.88
C GLY A 107 22.77 -22.24 -6.75
N LEU A 108 22.94 -22.43 -8.06
CA LEU A 108 21.86 -22.64 -9.01
C LEU A 108 21.00 -23.85 -8.66
N ARG A 109 21.63 -25.00 -8.37
CA ARG A 109 20.89 -26.22 -7.97
C ARG A 109 20.07 -25.99 -6.70
N ARG A 110 20.66 -25.35 -5.69
CA ARG A 110 19.98 -25.04 -4.42
C ARG A 110 18.82 -24.07 -4.61
N LEU A 111 19.04 -22.98 -5.36
CA LEU A 111 18.02 -21.97 -5.62
C LEU A 111 16.86 -22.57 -6.41
N LYS A 112 17.15 -23.30 -7.49
CA LYS A 112 16.13 -24.01 -8.29
C LYS A 112 15.30 -24.98 -7.44
N ALA A 113 15.94 -25.77 -6.58
CA ALA A 113 15.22 -26.69 -5.68
C ALA A 113 14.33 -25.93 -4.69
N SER A 114 14.81 -24.81 -4.14
CA SER A 114 14.05 -23.96 -3.22
C SER A 114 12.84 -23.31 -3.89
N LEU A 115 13.02 -22.74 -5.09
CA LEU A 115 11.94 -22.12 -5.85
C LEU A 115 10.86 -23.13 -6.24
N LYS A 116 11.25 -24.36 -6.60
CA LYS A 116 10.31 -25.45 -6.86
C LYS A 116 9.56 -25.88 -5.60
N LYS A 117 10.26 -25.97 -4.45
CA LYS A 117 9.65 -26.36 -3.17
C LYS A 117 8.61 -25.34 -2.68
N TYR A 118 8.89 -24.06 -2.85
CA TYR A 118 8.05 -22.96 -2.37
C TYR A 118 7.32 -22.24 -3.51
N GLN A 119 7.03 -22.94 -4.60
CA GLN A 119 6.39 -22.36 -5.78
C GLN A 119 5.05 -21.71 -5.45
N ASP A 120 4.32 -22.30 -4.50
CA ASP A 120 3.02 -21.82 -4.03
C ASP A 120 3.09 -20.52 -3.23
N ASN A 121 4.29 -20.02 -2.88
CA ASN A 121 4.44 -18.73 -2.19
C ASN A 121 4.48 -17.53 -3.14
N TYR A 122 4.62 -17.75 -4.45
CA TYR A 122 4.78 -16.68 -5.43
C TYR A 122 3.48 -16.40 -6.16
N ARG A 123 3.10 -15.12 -6.24
CA ARG A 123 1.90 -14.64 -6.94
C ARG A 123 2.25 -13.43 -7.80
N VAL A 124 1.62 -13.33 -8.96
CA VAL A 124 1.68 -12.14 -9.85
C VAL A 124 0.35 -11.37 -9.89
N GLN A 125 -0.70 -11.95 -9.31
CA GLN A 125 -2.06 -11.43 -9.26
C GLN A 125 -2.82 -12.10 -8.11
N PHE A 126 -3.97 -11.55 -7.72
CA PHE A 126 -4.82 -12.19 -6.72
C PHE A 126 -5.24 -13.59 -7.16
N GLY A 127 -5.35 -14.49 -6.19
CA GLY A 127 -5.79 -15.86 -6.39
C GLY A 127 -6.76 -16.28 -5.30
N LEU A 128 -7.35 -17.46 -5.47
CA LEU A 128 -8.21 -18.10 -4.47
C LEU A 128 -7.38 -18.75 -3.36
N ASP A 129 -6.46 -17.99 -2.78
CA ASP A 129 -5.64 -18.44 -1.68
C ASP A 129 -6.47 -18.48 -0.39
N PRO A 130 -6.30 -19.51 0.46
CA PRO A 130 -7.01 -19.55 1.72
C PRO A 130 -6.61 -18.37 2.61
N PRO A 131 -7.54 -17.84 3.42
CA PRO A 131 -7.22 -16.77 4.34
C PRO A 131 -6.13 -17.22 5.31
N VAL A 132 -5.29 -16.27 5.71
CA VAL A 132 -4.24 -16.51 6.72
C VAL A 132 -4.90 -17.07 7.99
N LYS A 133 -4.28 -18.10 8.58
CA LYS A 133 -4.76 -18.79 9.79
C LYS A 133 -4.57 -17.93 11.06
N VAL A 134 -5.24 -16.80 11.11
CA VAL A 134 -5.25 -15.88 12.25
C VAL A 134 -6.68 -15.54 12.63
N THR A 135 -6.89 -15.19 13.90
CA THR A 135 -8.20 -14.71 14.35
C THR A 135 -8.58 -13.46 13.56
N PRO A 136 -9.78 -13.41 12.94
CA PRO A 136 -10.20 -12.23 12.19
C PRO A 136 -10.19 -10.96 13.04
N LEU A 137 -9.69 -9.86 12.46
CA LEU A 137 -9.68 -8.56 13.12
C LEU A 137 -11.11 -8.10 13.43
N LYS A 138 -11.40 -7.85 14.71
CA LYS A 138 -12.67 -7.28 15.16
C LYS A 138 -12.50 -5.77 15.38
N VAL A 139 -12.96 -4.98 14.41
CA VAL A 139 -12.96 -3.52 14.50
C VAL A 139 -13.95 -3.07 15.58
N LYS A 140 -13.47 -2.30 16.57
CA LYS A 140 -14.30 -1.76 17.65
C LYS A 140 -14.73 -0.33 17.32
N MET A 141 -16.03 -0.07 17.37
CA MET A 141 -16.58 1.28 17.21
C MET A 141 -16.54 2.05 18.54
N LYS A 142 -16.52 3.39 18.47
CA LYS A 142 -16.73 4.27 19.62
C LYS A 142 -18.15 4.09 20.18
N VAL A 143 -18.36 4.40 21.45
CA VAL A 143 -19.68 4.21 22.10
C VAL A 143 -20.68 5.22 21.52
N GLY A 144 -21.91 4.77 21.26
CA GLY A 144 -23.01 5.63 20.80
C GLY A 144 -22.94 6.10 19.35
N VAL A 145 -22.03 5.58 18.51
CA VAL A 145 -21.92 6.02 17.12
C VAL A 145 -23.00 5.41 16.23
N LEU A 146 -23.55 6.24 15.35
CA LEU A 146 -24.49 5.81 14.32
C LEU A 146 -23.75 5.43 13.02
N PRO A 147 -24.27 4.45 12.25
CA PRO A 147 -23.75 4.14 10.92
C PRO A 147 -23.84 5.34 9.97
N VAL A 148 -22.85 5.45 9.08
CA VAL A 148 -22.85 6.46 8.01
C VAL A 148 -23.00 5.81 6.66
N LYS A 149 -23.80 6.43 5.80
CA LYS A 149 -23.90 6.11 4.38
C LYS A 149 -23.49 7.31 3.56
N CYS A 150 -22.49 7.13 2.70
CA CYS A 150 -22.14 8.11 1.69
C CYS A 150 -23.31 8.31 0.71
N LYS A 151 -23.42 9.51 0.14
CA LYS A 151 -24.33 9.77 -0.98
C LYS A 151 -23.90 9.00 -2.22
N ALA A 152 -24.86 8.63 -3.06
CA ALA A 152 -24.58 8.07 -4.38
C ALA A 152 -23.78 9.09 -5.21
N ARG A 153 -22.79 8.61 -5.96
CA ARG A 153 -21.96 9.43 -6.85
C ARG A 153 -22.25 9.09 -8.29
N CYS A 154 -22.26 10.11 -9.15
CA CYS A 154 -22.29 9.94 -10.59
C CYS A 154 -20.86 9.79 -11.10
N TYR A 155 -20.56 8.69 -11.80
CA TYR A 155 -19.25 8.45 -12.41
C TYR A 155 -19.35 8.61 -13.95
N PRO A 156 -18.31 9.15 -14.60
CA PRO A 156 -18.17 9.08 -16.05
C PRO A 156 -18.20 7.62 -16.56
N LEU A 157 -18.55 7.41 -17.83
CA LEU A 157 -18.74 6.07 -18.39
C LEU A 157 -17.49 5.17 -18.25
N LEU A 158 -16.30 5.69 -18.58
CA LEU A 158 -15.05 4.93 -18.45
C LEU A 158 -14.76 4.49 -17.01
N HIS A 159 -15.06 5.37 -16.06
CA HIS A 159 -14.91 5.13 -14.63
C HIS A 159 -15.89 4.05 -14.14
N ARG A 160 -17.12 4.06 -14.65
CA ARG A 160 -18.12 3.06 -14.33
C ARG A 160 -17.72 1.68 -14.85
N ILE A 161 -17.28 1.59 -16.11
CA ILE A 161 -16.80 0.33 -16.73
C ILE A 161 -15.64 -0.24 -15.91
N PHE A 162 -14.67 0.61 -15.55
CA PHE A 162 -13.55 0.21 -14.71
C PHE A 162 -14.00 -0.32 -13.34
N LEU A 163 -14.90 0.41 -12.64
CA LEU A 163 -15.40 -0.02 -11.33
C LEU A 163 -16.15 -1.35 -11.41
N GLU A 164 -17.02 -1.53 -12.41
CA GLU A 164 -17.78 -2.77 -12.61
C GLU A 164 -16.84 -3.96 -12.82
N GLN A 165 -15.84 -3.82 -13.70
CA GLN A 165 -14.84 -4.85 -13.93
C GLN A 165 -14.01 -5.14 -12.66
N HIS A 166 -13.50 -4.10 -12.00
CA HIS A 166 -12.64 -4.26 -10.84
C HIS A 166 -13.38 -4.85 -9.62
N VAL A 167 -14.65 -4.49 -9.40
CA VAL A 167 -15.48 -5.07 -8.35
C VAL A 167 -15.79 -6.54 -8.65
N LYS A 168 -16.10 -6.88 -9.91
CA LYS A 168 -16.31 -8.27 -10.33
C LYS A 168 -15.06 -9.10 -10.07
N GLU A 169 -13.90 -8.59 -10.46
CA GLU A 169 -12.59 -9.19 -10.20
C GLU A 169 -12.38 -9.52 -8.71
N LEU A 170 -12.62 -8.55 -7.81
CA LEU A 170 -12.51 -8.75 -6.36
C LEU A 170 -13.53 -9.75 -5.80
N PHE A 171 -14.73 -9.81 -6.39
CA PHE A 171 -15.78 -10.74 -6.01
C PHE A 171 -15.42 -12.17 -6.43
N ASP A 172 -14.92 -12.36 -7.64
CA ASP A 172 -14.52 -13.66 -8.18
C ASP A 172 -13.38 -14.30 -7.35
N VAL A 173 -12.46 -13.48 -6.81
CA VAL A 173 -11.40 -13.95 -5.90
C VAL A 173 -11.79 -14.00 -4.42
N MET A 174 -13.08 -13.81 -4.10
CA MET A 174 -13.61 -13.88 -2.73
C MET A 174 -13.00 -12.86 -1.74
N LEU A 175 -12.48 -11.73 -2.22
CA LEU A 175 -11.98 -10.64 -1.37
C LEU A 175 -13.10 -9.72 -0.87
N ILE A 176 -14.19 -9.62 -1.62
CA ILE A 176 -15.40 -8.90 -1.24
C ILE A 176 -16.62 -9.82 -1.31
N ARG A 177 -17.69 -9.44 -0.61
CA ARG A 177 -18.98 -10.14 -0.66
C ARG A 177 -20.12 -9.15 -0.62
N GLU A 178 -21.25 -9.54 -1.19
CA GLU A 178 -22.49 -8.79 -1.05
C GLU A 178 -22.99 -8.84 0.40
N ASN A 179 -23.45 -7.69 0.90
CA ASN A 179 -24.02 -7.58 2.23
C ASN A 179 -25.19 -6.59 2.26
N ASN A 180 -26.38 -7.09 1.98
CA ASN A 180 -27.61 -6.29 1.93
C ASN A 180 -28.06 -5.73 3.29
N ARG A 181 -27.53 -6.29 4.39
CA ARG A 181 -27.83 -5.81 5.75
C ARG A 181 -26.90 -4.67 6.20
N ASN A 182 -25.93 -4.31 5.38
CA ASN A 182 -24.94 -3.31 5.74
C ASN A 182 -25.58 -1.92 5.89
N ARG A 183 -25.33 -1.29 7.04
CA ARG A 183 -25.78 0.09 7.33
C ARG A 183 -24.68 1.13 7.10
N TRP A 184 -23.46 0.69 6.80
CA TRP A 184 -22.30 1.54 6.57
C TRP A 184 -21.96 1.61 5.09
N ALA A 185 -21.73 2.78 4.53
CA ALA A 185 -21.28 2.92 3.15
C ALA A 185 -20.28 4.06 3.03
N SER A 186 -19.16 3.77 2.39
CA SER A 186 -18.12 4.73 2.02
C SER A 186 -18.07 4.84 0.50
N ALA A 187 -17.79 6.04 0.00
CA ALA A 187 -17.76 6.26 -1.44
C ALA A 187 -16.46 5.69 -2.05
N PRO A 188 -16.53 4.94 -3.15
CA PRO A 188 -15.36 4.67 -3.95
C PRO A 188 -14.91 5.95 -4.66
N CYS A 189 -13.60 6.16 -4.74
CA CYS A 189 -12.96 7.28 -5.42
C CYS A 189 -11.98 6.71 -6.44
N ILE A 190 -12.09 7.17 -7.68
CA ILE A 190 -11.19 6.73 -8.75
C ILE A 190 -10.06 7.74 -8.85
N VAL A 191 -8.84 7.25 -8.85
CA VAL A 191 -7.63 8.07 -8.95
C VAL A 191 -6.81 7.54 -10.12
N PRO A 192 -6.34 8.40 -11.04
CA PRO A 192 -5.41 7.98 -12.07
C PRO A 192 -4.05 7.64 -11.46
N LYS A 193 -3.33 6.72 -12.08
CA LYS A 193 -1.91 6.48 -11.84
C LYS A 193 -1.05 7.28 -12.82
N LYS A 194 0.28 7.09 -12.75
CA LYS A 194 1.25 7.76 -13.62
C LYS A 194 1.05 7.41 -15.10
N GLU A 195 0.71 6.16 -15.39
CA GLU A 195 0.50 5.68 -16.76
C GLU A 195 -0.88 6.11 -17.29
N ILE A 196 -0.91 6.48 -18.56
CA ILE A 196 -2.14 6.90 -19.25
C ILE A 196 -3.12 5.71 -19.24
N ASN A 197 -4.36 5.96 -18.82
CA ASN A 197 -5.45 4.97 -18.70
C ASN A 197 -5.28 3.91 -17.59
N ASP A 198 -4.31 4.03 -16.68
CA ASP A 198 -4.25 3.15 -15.50
C ASP A 198 -4.97 3.82 -14.31
N LEU A 199 -6.10 3.23 -13.90
CA LEU A 199 -6.97 3.74 -12.83
C LEU A 199 -6.82 2.87 -11.57
N ARG A 200 -7.01 3.48 -10.39
CA ARG A 200 -7.16 2.75 -9.12
C ARG A 200 -8.47 3.14 -8.44
N MET A 201 -9.12 2.14 -7.84
CA MET A 201 -10.21 2.35 -6.91
C MET A 201 -9.66 2.55 -5.50
N THR A 202 -10.04 3.65 -4.87
CA THR A 202 -9.78 3.95 -3.46
C THR A 202 -11.11 4.07 -2.72
N VAL A 203 -11.13 3.89 -1.41
CA VAL A 203 -12.35 4.02 -0.60
C VAL A 203 -12.17 5.12 0.43
N ASP A 204 -13.07 6.09 0.40
CA ASP A 204 -13.10 7.17 1.38
C ASP A 204 -13.62 6.65 2.74
N SER A 205 -12.67 6.19 3.56
CA SER A 205 -12.93 5.61 4.88
C SER A 205 -12.84 6.60 6.03
N ARG A 206 -12.74 7.91 5.76
CA ARG A 206 -12.49 8.94 6.78
C ARG A 206 -13.57 8.99 7.85
N ASP A 207 -14.83 8.96 7.42
CA ASP A 207 -16.00 8.92 8.29
C ASP A 207 -16.09 7.65 9.15
N VAL A 208 -15.72 6.50 8.58
CA VAL A 208 -15.71 5.23 9.30
C VAL A 208 -14.56 5.22 10.32
N LYS A 209 -13.38 5.73 9.92
CA LYS A 209 -12.19 5.84 10.78
C LYS A 209 -12.43 6.75 11.97
N SER A 210 -13.09 7.91 11.80
CA SER A 210 -13.37 8.84 12.91
C SER A 210 -14.29 8.23 14.00
N ARG A 211 -15.14 7.28 13.61
CA ARG A 211 -16.08 6.53 14.48
C ARG A 211 -15.48 5.23 15.05
N THR A 212 -14.33 4.80 14.54
CA THR A 212 -13.63 3.60 14.99
C THR A 212 -12.73 3.94 16.19
N LYS A 213 -12.60 3.02 17.15
CA LYS A 213 -11.61 3.13 18.22
C LYS A 213 -10.23 2.82 17.65
N PRO A 214 -9.23 3.69 17.85
CA PRO A 214 -7.87 3.41 17.41
C PRO A 214 -7.35 2.15 18.12
N ILE A 215 -6.72 1.26 17.36
CA ILE A 215 -6.01 0.11 17.90
C ILE A 215 -4.52 0.46 17.83
N PRO A 216 -3.84 0.67 18.96
CA PRO A 216 -2.41 0.96 18.94
C PRO A 216 -1.66 -0.30 18.52
N PHE A 217 -1.13 -0.29 17.30
CA PHE A 217 -0.12 -1.23 16.84
C PHE A 217 1.12 -0.41 16.52
N PRO A 218 2.13 -0.37 17.42
CA PRO A 218 3.33 0.39 17.15
C PRO A 218 4.04 -0.23 15.97
N MET A 219 4.06 0.49 14.84
CA MET A 219 4.96 0.18 13.74
C MET A 219 6.38 0.47 14.25
N PRO A 220 7.33 -0.48 14.14
CA PRO A 220 8.71 -0.20 14.54
C PRO A 220 9.27 0.93 13.68
N GLN A 221 10.03 1.84 14.31
CA GLN A 221 10.78 2.85 13.58
C GLN A 221 11.79 2.16 12.68
N ILE A 222 11.75 2.46 11.38
CA ILE A 222 12.58 1.76 10.39
C ILE A 222 14.07 1.92 10.67
N GLU A 223 14.47 3.09 11.17
CA GLU A 223 15.86 3.39 11.53
C GLU A 223 16.37 2.44 12.62
N VAL A 224 15.56 2.19 13.65
CA VAL A 224 15.85 1.23 14.73
C VAL A 224 15.81 -0.21 14.19
N ALA A 225 14.89 -0.52 13.29
CA ALA A 225 14.84 -1.85 12.70
C ALA A 225 16.11 -2.16 11.87
N ILE A 226 16.67 -1.16 11.19
CA ILE A 226 17.89 -1.31 10.38
C ILE A 226 19.13 -1.54 11.25
N THR A 227 19.21 -0.98 12.46
CA THR A 227 20.36 -1.23 13.36
C THR A 227 20.49 -2.69 13.77
N HIS A 228 19.40 -3.45 13.81
CA HIS A 228 19.44 -4.90 14.04
C HIS A 228 20.09 -5.68 12.89
N GLY A 229 20.23 -5.08 11.71
CA GLY A 229 20.91 -5.68 10.56
C GLY A 229 22.43 -5.50 10.54
N VAL A 230 23.01 -4.81 11.53
CA VAL A 230 24.45 -4.56 11.58
C VAL A 230 25.22 -5.88 11.73
N GLY A 231 26.20 -6.09 10.85
CA GLY A 231 27.00 -7.32 10.81
C GLY A 231 26.46 -8.40 9.87
N ALA A 232 25.24 -8.27 9.36
CA ALA A 232 24.75 -9.14 8.30
C ALA A 232 25.47 -8.82 6.98
N THR A 233 25.88 -9.87 6.26
CA THR A 233 26.63 -9.78 5.00
C THR A 233 25.80 -10.15 3.78
N VAL A 234 24.67 -10.82 3.98
CA VAL A 234 23.78 -11.28 2.91
C VAL A 234 22.35 -10.84 3.24
N PHE A 235 21.73 -10.18 2.28
CA PHE A 235 20.36 -9.66 2.40
C PHE A 235 19.50 -10.21 1.28
N PHE A 236 18.23 -10.40 1.55
CA PHE A 236 17.21 -10.66 0.53
C PHE A 236 15.95 -9.87 0.91
N SER A 237 15.24 -9.37 -0.09
CA SER A 237 13.98 -8.65 0.09
C SER A 237 12.86 -9.46 -0.53
N CYS A 238 11.81 -9.71 0.24
CA CYS A 238 10.55 -10.25 -0.24
C CYS A 238 9.43 -9.27 0.10
N VAL A 239 8.50 -9.10 -0.83
CA VAL A 239 7.30 -8.31 -0.61
C VAL A 239 6.11 -9.25 -0.81
N TRP A 240 5.15 -9.21 0.11
CA TRP A 240 4.01 -10.12 0.11
C TRP A 240 3.11 -9.92 -1.12
N PHE A 241 3.00 -8.70 -1.61
CA PHE A 241 2.46 -8.36 -2.92
C PHE A 241 3.08 -7.02 -3.34
N LYS A 242 3.90 -7.03 -4.39
CA LYS A 242 4.28 -5.81 -5.11
C LYS A 242 3.52 -5.87 -6.42
N VAL A 243 2.46 -5.09 -6.51
CA VAL A 243 1.79 -4.85 -7.79
C VAL A 243 2.44 -3.64 -8.39
#